data_AF-A0A7J6F0U5-F1
#
_entry.id   AF-A0A7J6F0U5-F1
#
_cell.length_a   1.000
_cell.length_b   1.000
_cell.length_c   1.000
_cell.angle_alpha   90.00
_cell.angle_beta   90.00
_cell.angle_gamma   90.00
#
_symmetry.space_group_name_H-M   'P 1'
#
loop_
_entity.id
_entity.type
_entity.pdbx_description
1 polymer ?
#
loop_
_entity_poly.entity_id
_entity_poly.type
_entity_poly.pdbx_seq_one_letter_code
_entity_poly.pdbx_strand_id
1 'polypeptide(L)'
;MFKCEDEMFEFDMLVESVKATIKNVTQLMEKINDNIEIAEMIHIEDYLTPQNLISIKKLYSKLGVDDIVDEMRKNPLGTLPFILRELEQEYEKLARRRCDKNKDWTDVYKKNYRKSLGRPLNKNCQNIKNSS
;
A
#
# COMPACT_ATOMS: atom_id res chain seq x y z
N MET A 1 3.16 21.64 -17.14
CA MET A 1 3.49 21.38 -15.73
C MET A 1 2.32 20.58 -15.15
N PHE A 2 2.18 19.30 -15.56
CA PHE A 2 1.00 18.46 -15.24
C PHE A 2 1.36 16.96 -15.14
N LYS A 3 2.25 16.44 -16.01
CA LYS A 3 2.66 15.02 -15.98
C LYS A 3 3.13 14.50 -14.62
N CYS A 4 3.90 15.31 -13.88
CA CYS A 4 4.39 14.87 -12.58
C CYS A 4 3.35 14.91 -11.45
N GLU A 5 2.34 15.79 -11.55
CA GLU A 5 1.24 15.81 -10.59
C GLU A 5 0.32 14.60 -10.83
N ASP A 6 0.06 14.29 -12.10
CA ASP A 6 -0.72 13.11 -12.51
C ASP A 6 -0.02 11.80 -12.08
N GLU A 7 1.29 11.66 -12.33
CA GLU A 7 2.06 10.48 -11.92
C GLU A 7 2.11 10.29 -10.39
N MET A 8 2.09 11.38 -9.62
CA MET A 8 2.08 11.32 -8.15
C MET A 8 0.71 10.92 -7.63
N PHE A 9 -0.36 11.44 -8.23
CA PHE A 9 -1.73 11.04 -7.91
C PHE A 9 -2.00 9.57 -8.25
N GLU A 10 -1.58 9.10 -9.43
CA GLU A 10 -1.70 7.68 -9.81
C GLU A 10 -0.95 6.76 -8.83
N PHE A 11 0.24 7.18 -8.40
CA PHE A 11 1.03 6.43 -7.44
C PHE A 11 0.37 6.41 -6.05
N ASP A 12 -0.16 7.54 -5.59
CA ASP A 12 -0.87 7.64 -4.31
C ASP A 12 -2.15 6.82 -4.33
N MET A 13 -2.89 6.81 -5.45
CA MET A 13 -4.05 5.96 -5.64
C MET A 13 -3.70 4.47 -5.59
N LEU A 14 -2.56 4.07 -6.18
CA LEU A 14 -2.08 2.69 -6.10
C LEU A 14 -1.72 2.32 -4.66
N VAL A 15 -1.03 3.19 -3.92
CA VAL A 15 -0.68 2.98 -2.51
C VAL A 15 -1.92 2.79 -1.66
N GLU A 16 -2.94 3.63 -1.83
CA GLU A 16 -4.20 3.51 -1.08
C GLU A 16 -4.99 2.26 -1.48
N SER A 17 -4.99 1.86 -2.75
CA SER A 17 -5.61 0.60 -3.21
C SER A 17 -4.99 -0.62 -2.54
N VAL A 18 -3.65 -0.68 -2.47
CA VAL A 18 -2.94 -1.79 -1.81
C VAL A 18 -3.22 -1.78 -0.30
N LYS A 19 -3.21 -0.62 0.33
CA LYS A 19 -3.52 -0.47 1.76
C LYS A 19 -4.96 -0.88 2.12
N ALA A 20 -5.93 -0.50 1.28
CA ALA A 20 -7.31 -0.94 1.43
C ALA A 20 -7.45 -2.46 1.27
N THR A 21 -6.70 -3.05 0.33
CA THR A 21 -6.63 -4.51 0.14
C THR A 21 -6.10 -5.20 1.39
N ILE A 22 -4.97 -4.73 1.96
CA ILE A 22 -4.39 -5.25 3.20
C ILE A 22 -5.43 -5.25 4.33
N LYS A 23 -6.07 -4.10 4.57
CA LYS A 23 -7.08 -3.96 5.64
C LYS A 23 -8.20 -4.99 5.50
N ASN A 24 -8.74 -5.16 4.30
CA ASN A 24 -9.84 -6.09 4.07
C ASN A 24 -9.40 -7.56 4.23
N VAL A 25 -8.19 -7.90 3.80
CA VAL A 25 -7.60 -9.23 3.99
C VAL A 25 -7.36 -9.52 5.48
N THR A 26 -6.84 -8.57 6.25
CA THR A 26 -6.67 -8.71 7.69
C THR A 26 -8.00 -8.94 8.40
N GLN A 27 -9.03 -8.14 8.08
CA GLN A 27 -10.37 -8.30 8.66
C GLN A 27 -11.00 -9.66 8.32
N LEU A 28 -10.76 -10.17 7.12
CA LEU A 28 -11.19 -11.50 6.72
C LEU A 28 -10.48 -12.58 7.55
N MET A 29 -9.17 -12.47 7.74
CA MET A 29 -8.40 -13.38 8.58
C MET A 29 -8.86 -13.37 10.04
N GLU A 30 -9.13 -12.20 10.62
CA GLU A 30 -9.64 -12.07 11.98
C GLU A 30 -10.98 -12.79 12.14
N LYS A 31 -11.93 -12.58 11.21
CA LYS A 31 -13.23 -13.26 11.24
C LYS A 31 -13.14 -14.77 11.11
N ILE A 32 -12.24 -15.25 10.27
CA ILE A 32 -11.98 -16.68 10.10
C ILE A 32 -11.37 -17.28 11.38
N ASN A 33 -10.44 -16.55 12.01
CA ASN A 33 -9.80 -16.98 13.25
C ASN A 33 -10.78 -16.99 14.44
N ASP A 34 -11.69 -16.02 14.49
CA ASP A 34 -12.74 -15.95 15.52
C ASP A 34 -13.73 -17.12 15.41
N ASN A 35 -13.88 -17.71 14.23
CA ASN A 35 -14.89 -18.73 13.99
C ASN A 35 -14.42 -19.71 12.90
N ILE A 36 -13.62 -20.71 13.30
CA ILE A 36 -12.96 -21.65 12.39
C ILE A 36 -13.97 -22.52 11.61
N GLU A 37 -15.13 -22.82 12.19
CA GLU A 37 -16.18 -23.62 11.54
C GLU A 37 -16.81 -22.91 10.32
N ILE A 38 -16.80 -21.57 10.30
CA ILE A 38 -17.30 -20.81 9.13
C ILE A 38 -16.22 -20.57 8.09
N ALA A 39 -14.96 -20.93 8.36
CA ALA A 39 -13.85 -20.74 7.44
C ALA A 39 -14.05 -21.50 6.11
N GLU A 40 -14.65 -22.69 6.17
CA GLU A 40 -14.97 -23.52 5.00
C GLU A 40 -16.19 -23.00 4.22
N MET A 41 -17.04 -22.18 4.86
CA MET A 41 -18.22 -21.56 4.25
C MET A 41 -17.99 -20.13 3.78
N ILE A 42 -16.84 -19.53 4.09
CA ILE A 42 -16.53 -18.16 3.73
C ILE A 42 -16.16 -18.07 2.24
N HIS A 43 -16.94 -17.30 1.49
CA HIS A 43 -16.58 -16.88 0.14
C HIS A 43 -15.73 -15.62 0.22
N ILE A 44 -14.51 -15.67 -0.33
CA ILE A 44 -13.59 -14.53 -0.34
C ILE A 44 -14.22 -13.29 -1.01
N GLU A 45 -15.13 -13.49 -1.97
CA GLU A 45 -15.86 -12.45 -2.69
C GLU A 45 -16.84 -11.65 -1.81
N ASP A 46 -17.32 -12.23 -0.69
CA ASP A 46 -18.21 -11.53 0.24
C ASP A 46 -17.48 -10.47 1.08
N TYR A 47 -16.14 -10.57 1.15
CA TYR A 47 -15.30 -9.73 1.99
C TYR A 47 -14.31 -8.90 1.17
N LEU A 48 -13.86 -9.41 0.03
CA LEU A 48 -12.94 -8.73 -0.86
C LEU A 48 -13.69 -8.14 -2.04
N THR A 49 -13.60 -6.82 -2.19
CA THR A 49 -14.15 -6.15 -3.37
C THR A 49 -13.45 -6.62 -4.64
N PRO A 50 -14.09 -6.50 -5.82
CA PRO A 50 -13.45 -6.80 -7.10
C PRO A 50 -12.12 -6.06 -7.28
N GLN A 51 -12.02 -4.83 -6.76
CA GLN A 51 -10.79 -4.03 -6.81
C GLN A 51 -9.66 -4.64 -5.97
N ASN A 52 -9.97 -5.24 -4.82
CA ASN A 52 -9.01 -5.96 -4.00
C ASN A 52 -8.47 -7.17 -4.76
N LEU A 53 -9.35 -7.97 -5.38
CA LEU A 53 -8.96 -9.14 -6.15
C LEU A 53 -8.10 -8.78 -7.36
N ILE A 54 -8.45 -7.69 -8.06
CA ILE A 54 -7.62 -7.15 -9.14
C ILE A 54 -6.25 -6.70 -8.63
N SER A 55 -6.19 -6.06 -7.45
CA SER A 55 -4.93 -5.62 -6.85
C SER A 55 -4.03 -6.80 -6.49
N ILE A 56 -4.60 -7.86 -5.88
CA ILE A 56 -3.89 -9.11 -5.56
C ILE A 56 -3.41 -9.79 -6.85
N LYS A 57 -4.29 -9.98 -7.83
CA LYS A 57 -3.93 -10.59 -9.12
C LYS A 57 -2.79 -9.82 -9.79
N LYS A 58 -2.87 -8.48 -9.85
CA LYS A 58 -1.80 -7.65 -10.43
C LYS A 58 -0.47 -7.79 -9.70
N LEU A 59 -0.49 -7.95 -8.38
CA LEU A 59 0.71 -8.15 -7.58
C LEU A 59 1.39 -9.48 -7.92
N TYR A 60 0.61 -10.56 -8.00
CA TYR A 60 1.12 -11.91 -8.28
C TYR A 60 1.42 -12.17 -9.75
N SER A 61 0.72 -11.52 -10.70
CA SER A 61 1.10 -11.58 -12.12
C SER A 61 2.50 -10.98 -12.36
N LYS A 62 2.98 -10.04 -11.52
CA LYS A 62 4.39 -9.58 -11.57
C LYS A 62 5.39 -10.68 -11.19
N LEU A 63 4.94 -11.67 -10.43
CA LEU A 63 5.71 -12.84 -9.99
C LEU A 63 5.52 -14.05 -10.92
N GLY A 64 4.70 -13.93 -11.96
CA GLY A 64 4.36 -15.03 -12.86
C GLY A 64 3.37 -16.03 -12.26
N VAL A 65 2.60 -15.64 -11.24
CA VAL A 65 1.60 -16.49 -10.58
C VAL A 65 0.20 -15.95 -10.91
N ASP A 66 -0.54 -16.66 -11.76
CA ASP A 66 -1.89 -16.23 -12.17
C ASP A 66 -3.02 -16.96 -11.42
N ASP A 67 -2.72 -18.13 -10.83
CA ASP A 67 -3.70 -19.00 -10.16
C ASP A 67 -3.92 -18.66 -8.68
N ILE A 68 -3.31 -17.57 -8.17
CA ILE A 68 -3.34 -17.22 -6.73
C ILE A 68 -4.76 -17.00 -6.21
N VAL A 69 -5.65 -16.46 -7.04
CA VAL A 69 -7.05 -16.22 -6.66
C VAL A 69 -7.79 -17.54 -6.51
N ASP A 70 -7.52 -18.50 -7.39
CA ASP A 70 -8.12 -19.83 -7.31
C ASP A 70 -7.55 -20.66 -6.16
N GLU A 71 -6.26 -20.51 -5.86
CA GLU A 71 -5.64 -21.10 -4.66
C GLU A 71 -6.24 -20.51 -3.38
N MET A 72 -6.45 -19.19 -3.36
CA MET A 72 -7.09 -18.52 -2.23
C MET A 72 -8.55 -18.95 -2.04
N ARG A 73 -9.26 -19.35 -3.10
CA ARG A 73 -10.61 -19.94 -3.01
C ARG A 73 -10.60 -21.36 -2.49
N LYS A 74 -9.61 -22.18 -2.89
CA LYS A 74 -9.48 -23.58 -2.46
C LYS A 74 -9.01 -23.69 -1.02
N ASN A 75 -8.12 -22.79 -0.60
CA ASN A 75 -7.52 -22.81 0.72
C ASN A 75 -7.33 -21.37 1.25
N PRO A 76 -8.43 -20.69 1.64
CA PRO A 76 -8.35 -19.32 2.14
C PRO A 76 -7.49 -19.25 3.41
N LEU A 77 -7.67 -20.17 4.35
CA LEU A 77 -6.91 -20.25 5.60
C LEU A 77 -5.39 -20.34 5.37
N GLY A 78 -4.97 -21.22 4.48
CA GLY A 78 -3.56 -21.41 4.18
C GLY A 78 -2.98 -20.27 3.35
N THR A 79 -3.75 -19.68 2.44
CA THR A 79 -3.23 -18.74 1.44
C THR A 79 -3.27 -17.28 1.90
N LEU A 80 -4.27 -16.89 2.71
CA LEU A 80 -4.45 -15.52 3.20
C LEU A 80 -3.21 -14.95 3.93
N PRO A 81 -2.52 -15.70 4.83
CA PRO A 81 -1.32 -15.18 5.49
C PRO A 81 -0.18 -14.87 4.51
N PHE A 82 -0.03 -15.67 3.45
CA PHE A 82 1.01 -15.43 2.43
C PHE A 82 0.68 -14.19 1.61
N ILE A 83 -0.58 -14.04 1.19
CA ILE A 83 -1.05 -12.88 0.43
C ILE A 83 -0.93 -11.61 1.26
N LEU A 84 -1.29 -11.67 2.54
CA LEU A 84 -1.13 -10.54 3.45
C LEU A 84 0.34 -10.11 3.54
N ARG A 85 1.25 -11.06 3.76
CA ARG A 85 2.69 -10.79 3.83
C ARG A 85 3.24 -10.18 2.54
N GLU A 86 2.81 -10.67 1.38
CA GLU A 86 3.25 -10.14 0.09
C GLU A 86 2.68 -8.74 -0.18
N LEU A 87 1.42 -8.49 0.19
CA LEU A 87 0.84 -7.15 0.11
C LEU A 87 1.55 -6.15 1.03
N GLU A 88 1.88 -6.54 2.25
CA GLU A 88 2.65 -5.70 3.19
C GLU A 88 4.05 -5.37 2.65
N GLN A 89 4.74 -6.34 2.06
CA GLN A 89 6.02 -6.12 1.41
C GLN A 89 5.91 -5.16 0.21
N GLU A 90 4.92 -5.35 -0.66
CA GLU A 90 4.71 -4.45 -1.80
C GLU A 90 4.33 -3.05 -1.31
N TYR A 91 3.49 -2.93 -0.28
CA TYR A 91 3.19 -1.64 0.36
C TYR A 91 4.45 -0.96 0.88
N GLU A 92 5.34 -1.68 1.58
CA GLU A 92 6.58 -1.12 2.07
C GLU A 92 7.51 -0.67 0.92
N LYS A 93 7.61 -1.45 -0.15
CA LYS A 93 8.35 -1.07 -1.37
C LYS A 93 7.76 0.17 -2.03
N LEU A 94 6.43 0.27 -2.09
CA LEU A 94 5.74 1.44 -2.63
C LEU A 94 5.93 2.66 -1.72
N ALA A 95 5.86 2.51 -0.40
CA ALA A 95 6.09 3.57 0.57
C ALA A 95 7.53 4.10 0.52
N ARG A 96 8.54 3.21 0.37
CA ARG A 96 9.94 3.61 0.14
C ARG A 96 10.07 4.39 -1.18
N ARG A 97 9.52 3.87 -2.28
CA ARG A 97 9.51 4.58 -3.58
C ARG A 97 8.81 5.94 -3.51
N ARG A 98 7.72 6.06 -2.74
CA ARG A 98 7.05 7.34 -2.47
C ARG A 98 7.98 8.31 -1.74
N CYS A 99 8.67 7.83 -0.70
CA CYS A 99 9.59 8.62 0.10
C CYS A 99 10.79 9.10 -0.72
N ASP A 100 11.36 8.23 -1.57
CA ASP A 100 12.49 8.57 -2.44
C ASP A 100 12.08 9.60 -3.49
N LYS A 101 10.93 9.40 -4.16
CA LYS A 101 10.35 10.43 -5.02
C LYS A 101 10.12 11.72 -4.25
N ASN A 102 9.52 11.69 -3.06
CA ASN A 102 9.26 12.88 -2.26
C ASN A 102 10.56 13.60 -1.82
N LYS A 103 11.67 12.89 -1.60
CA LYS A 103 13.00 13.47 -1.35
C LYS A 103 13.56 14.14 -2.60
N ASP A 104 13.49 13.48 -3.75
CA ASP A 104 13.88 14.06 -5.04
C ASP A 104 13.04 15.32 -5.35
N TRP A 105 11.73 15.28 -5.07
CA TRP A 105 10.83 16.42 -5.16
C TRP A 105 11.22 17.52 -4.18
N THR A 106 11.52 17.19 -2.93
CA THR A 106 11.96 18.17 -1.92
C THR A 106 13.28 18.82 -2.34
N ASP A 107 14.22 18.07 -2.91
CA ASP A 107 15.52 18.57 -3.35
C ASP A 107 15.46 19.33 -4.68
N VAL A 108 14.63 18.90 -5.63
CA VAL A 108 14.35 19.62 -6.88
C VAL A 108 13.56 20.90 -6.60
N TYR A 109 12.56 20.85 -5.71
CA TYR A 109 11.82 22.03 -5.28
C TYR A 109 12.72 22.97 -4.48
N LYS A 110 13.54 22.49 -3.53
CA LYS A 110 14.56 23.32 -2.86
C LYS A 110 15.56 23.94 -3.84
N LYS A 111 16.04 23.20 -4.86
CA LYS A 111 16.95 23.72 -5.89
C LYS A 111 16.28 24.74 -6.82
N ASN A 112 15.00 24.56 -7.17
CA ASN A 112 14.24 25.52 -7.98
C ASN A 112 13.83 26.75 -7.17
N TYR A 113 13.46 26.60 -5.89
CA TYR A 113 13.13 27.72 -4.99
C TYR A 113 14.37 28.58 -4.68
N ARG A 114 15.56 27.96 -4.54
CA ARG A 114 16.84 28.67 -4.34
C ARG A 114 17.29 29.46 -5.58
N LYS A 115 16.72 29.19 -6.75
CA LYS A 115 16.97 29.98 -7.98
C LYS A 115 15.96 31.10 -8.21
N SER A 116 14.78 31.08 -7.58
CA SER A 116 13.72 32.06 -7.89
C SER A 116 13.34 33.03 -6.76
N LEU A 117 13.67 32.80 -5.48
CA LEU A 117 13.24 33.73 -4.42
C LEU A 117 14.33 33.99 -3.36
N GLY A 118 14.91 35.18 -3.40
CA GLY A 118 15.78 35.73 -2.37
C GLY A 118 15.03 36.19 -1.12
N ARG A 119 14.35 35.30 -0.38
CA ARG A 119 13.88 35.54 1.00
C ARG A 119 13.83 34.23 1.83
N PRO A 120 14.23 34.24 3.12
CA PRO A 120 14.31 33.03 3.94
C PRO A 120 12.97 32.72 4.62
N LEU A 121 12.58 31.44 4.64
CA LEU A 121 11.47 30.98 5.48
C LEU A 121 11.89 29.82 6.41
N ASN A 122 11.88 30.19 7.69
CA ASN A 122 11.59 29.46 8.93
C ASN A 122 11.99 27.97 9.06
N LYS A 123 12.98 27.75 9.93
CA LYS A 123 13.35 26.45 10.49
C LYS A 123 12.28 26.01 11.50
N ASN A 124 11.51 24.97 11.20
CA ASN A 124 10.78 24.23 12.23
C ASN A 124 10.93 22.72 12.04
N CYS A 125 12.15 22.25 12.28
CA CYS A 125 12.40 20.93 12.87
C CYS A 125 13.10 21.17 14.22
N GLN A 126 12.34 21.66 15.20
CA GLN A 126 12.74 21.59 16.60
C GLN A 126 11.56 21.09 17.41
N ASN A 127 11.58 19.80 17.72
CA ASN A 127 11.03 19.28 18.96
C ASN A 127 11.94 18.17 19.46
N ILE A 128 13.08 18.59 20.02
CA ILE A 128 13.61 17.96 21.22
C ILE A 128 13.31 18.96 22.33
N LYS A 129 12.26 18.71 23.10
CA LYS A 129 12.08 19.33 24.42
C LYS A 129 11.90 18.22 25.45
N ASN A 130 12.89 18.17 26.33
CA ASN A 130 12.93 17.43 27.58
C ASN A 130 11.78 17.83 28.51
N SER A 131 11.27 16.86 29.28
CA SER A 131 10.78 16.93 30.67
C SER A 131 10.42 15.49 31.06
N SER A 132 10.92 14.87 32.14
CA SER A 132 11.36 15.38 33.44
C SER A 132 12.69 14.80 33.90
#